data_AF-A0A640VQ08-F1
#
_entry.id   AF-A0A640VQ08-F1
#
_cell.length_a   1.000
_cell.length_b   1.000
_cell.length_c   1.000
_cell.angle_alpha   90.00
_cell.angle_beta   90.00
_cell.angle_gamma   90.00
#
_symmetry.space_group_name_H-M   'P 1'
#
loop_
_entity.id
_entity.type
_entity.pdbx_description
1 polymer ?
#
loop_
_entity_poly.entity_id
_entity_poly.type
_entity_poly.pdbx_seq_one_letter_code
_entity_poly.pdbx_strand_id
1 'polypeptide(L)'
;MECLVKLSDGIEQALHCATLLAALPEGGLLSAKAMAEFHGVSTSYLLKHLQALSKAGLLQTEPGPRGGYRLARAPEDITLLDVVLALEGPEPAFRCKEIRQNGPNPLPAAQFKAPCQINAAMLRAERAYRAELRRTTLADLLADLAAADDGSIAARGCAFFDIHMRKPIP
;
A
#
# COMPACT_ATOMS: atom_id res chain seq x y z
N MET A 1 -8.40 -7.71 19.73
CA MET A 1 -8.28 -8.21 18.34
C MET A 1 -6.80 -8.47 18.09
N GLU A 2 -6.38 -9.73 18.16
CA GLU A 2 -4.96 -10.10 18.01
C GLU A 2 -4.63 -10.17 16.51
N CYS A 3 -3.61 -9.41 16.07
CA CYS A 3 -3.22 -9.36 14.67
C CYS A 3 -2.26 -10.52 14.33
N LEU A 4 -2.71 -11.44 13.47
CA LEU A 4 -1.96 -12.63 13.05
C LEU A 4 -0.79 -12.30 12.10
N VAL A 5 -0.84 -11.15 11.43
CA VAL A 5 0.17 -10.64 10.49
C VAL A 5 0.60 -9.25 10.95
N LYS A 6 1.88 -9.08 11.31
CA LYS A 6 2.40 -7.78 11.69
C LYS A 6 2.77 -6.99 10.44
N LEU A 7 1.86 -6.11 10.01
CA LEU A 7 2.15 -5.12 8.98
C LEU A 7 2.90 -3.94 9.60
N SER A 8 3.75 -3.28 8.82
CA SER A 8 4.45 -2.09 9.27
C SER A 8 3.51 -0.88 9.32
N ASP A 9 3.72 0.03 10.27
CA ASP A 9 3.06 1.35 10.31
C ASP A 9 3.27 2.15 9.01
N GLY A 10 4.29 1.77 8.22
CA GLY A 10 4.54 2.33 6.90
C GLY A 10 3.44 2.04 5.89
N ILE A 11 2.77 0.89 5.99
CA ILE A 11 1.64 0.55 5.11
C ILE A 11 0.45 1.47 5.38
N GLU A 12 0.14 1.72 6.65
CA GLU A 12 -0.90 2.67 7.05
C GLU A 12 -0.62 4.05 6.45
N GLN A 13 0.61 4.58 6.64
CA GLN A 13 0.99 5.87 6.10
C GLN A 13 0.94 5.93 4.56
N ALA A 14 1.39 4.86 3.89
CA ALA A 14 1.35 4.76 2.44
C ALA A 14 -0.07 4.74 1.89
N LEU A 15 -0.96 3.95 2.49
CA LEU A 15 -2.37 3.87 2.12
C LEU A 15 -3.06 5.21 2.32
N HIS A 16 -2.91 5.82 3.49
CA HIS A 16 -3.49 7.15 3.77
C HIS A 16 -3.02 8.21 2.77
N CYS A 17 -1.72 8.24 2.44
CA CYS A 17 -1.21 9.18 1.46
C CYS A 17 -1.67 8.87 0.03
N ALA A 18 -1.73 7.60 -0.37
CA ALA A 18 -2.23 7.23 -1.69
C ALA A 18 -3.72 7.60 -1.85
N THR A 19 -4.55 7.34 -0.83
CA THR A 19 -5.96 7.73 -0.82
C THR A 19 -6.14 9.25 -0.80
N LEU A 20 -5.30 9.99 -0.06
CA LEU A 20 -5.31 11.46 -0.08
C LEU A 20 -4.98 12.00 -1.49
N LEU A 21 -3.99 11.40 -2.16
CA LEU A 21 -3.64 11.76 -3.54
C LEU A 21 -4.74 11.37 -4.54
N ALA A 22 -5.51 10.31 -4.26
CA ALA A 22 -6.66 9.91 -5.06
C ALA A 22 -7.81 10.93 -5.00
N ALA A 23 -7.94 11.68 -3.90
CA ALA A 23 -8.94 12.72 -3.72
C ALA A 23 -8.53 14.08 -4.33
N LEU A 24 -7.33 14.20 -4.91
CA LEU A 24 -6.89 15.45 -5.52
C LEU A 24 -7.68 15.76 -6.80
N PRO A 25 -8.00 17.04 -7.04
CA PRO A 25 -8.46 17.50 -8.35
C PRO A 25 -7.45 17.13 -9.45
N GLU A 26 -7.95 17.04 -10.69
CA GLU A 26 -7.14 16.68 -11.85
C GLU A 26 -5.91 17.59 -12.00
N GLY A 27 -4.75 16.97 -12.22
CA GLY A 27 -3.45 17.63 -12.29
C GLY A 27 -2.88 18.08 -10.94
N GLY A 28 -3.60 17.96 -9.83
CA GLY A 28 -3.13 18.33 -8.50
C GLY A 28 -1.88 17.54 -8.06
N LEU A 29 -1.01 18.20 -7.31
CA LEU A 29 0.19 17.63 -6.71
C LEU A 29 0.25 18.01 -5.23
N LEU A 30 0.73 17.10 -4.38
CA LEU A 30 1.10 17.39 -2.99
C LEU A 30 2.57 17.07 -2.72
N SER A 31 3.22 17.94 -1.95
CA SER A 31 4.57 17.64 -1.46
C SER A 31 4.54 16.61 -0.34
N ALA A 32 5.64 15.86 -0.16
CA ALA A 32 5.79 14.96 0.99
C ALA A 32 5.62 15.70 2.33
N LYS A 33 6.08 16.95 2.42
CA LYS A 33 5.93 17.80 3.61
C LYS A 33 4.46 18.08 3.92
N ALA A 34 3.67 18.42 2.89
CA ALA A 34 2.23 18.67 3.04
C ALA A 34 1.48 17.39 3.46
N MET A 35 1.77 16.24 2.84
CA MET A 35 1.14 14.98 3.24
C MET A 35 1.51 14.57 4.67
N ALA A 36 2.75 14.79 5.09
CA ALA A 36 3.19 14.55 6.46
C ALA A 36 2.49 15.47 7.47
N GLU A 37 2.34 16.75 7.13
CA GLU A 37 1.60 17.74 7.91
C GLU A 37 0.13 17.35 8.07
N PHE A 38 -0.53 16.95 6.97
CA PHE A 38 -1.93 16.54 6.99
C PHE A 38 -2.19 15.36 7.94
N HIS A 39 -1.28 14.39 7.98
CA HIS A 39 -1.42 13.19 8.82
C HIS A 39 -0.72 13.29 10.18
N GLY A 40 -0.01 14.39 10.47
CA GLY A 40 0.73 14.55 11.72
C GLY A 40 1.89 13.56 11.90
N VAL A 41 2.55 13.16 10.81
CA VAL A 41 3.64 12.16 10.82
C VAL A 41 4.99 12.75 10.42
N SER A 42 6.07 12.02 10.65
CA SER A 42 7.42 12.43 10.23
C SER A 42 7.55 12.46 8.71
N THR A 43 7.93 13.61 8.16
CA THR A 43 8.22 13.76 6.72
C THR A 43 9.35 12.83 6.25
N SER A 44 10.41 12.67 7.06
CA SER A 44 11.57 11.85 6.67
C SER A 44 11.24 10.37 6.65
N TYR A 45 10.33 9.93 7.52
CA TYR A 45 9.84 8.56 7.51
C TYR A 45 8.88 8.32 6.33
N LEU A 46 7.90 9.22 6.14
CA LEU A 46 6.93 9.14 5.05
C LEU A 46 7.60 9.13 3.67
N LEU A 47 8.68 9.90 3.48
CA LEU A 47 9.46 9.91 2.23
C LEU A 47 9.92 8.53 1.78
N LYS A 48 10.26 7.63 2.71
CA LYS A 48 10.66 6.25 2.38
C LYS A 48 9.53 5.49 1.71
N HIS A 49 8.31 5.65 2.23
CA HIS A 49 7.11 4.99 1.70
C HIS A 49 6.71 5.58 0.35
N LEU A 50 6.72 6.91 0.20
CA LEU A 50 6.43 7.57 -1.07
C LEU A 50 7.43 7.18 -2.17
N GLN A 51 8.71 7.02 -1.83
CA GLN A 51 9.73 6.51 -2.75
C GLN A 51 9.46 5.06 -3.17
N ALA A 52 9.04 4.20 -2.24
CA ALA A 52 8.68 2.81 -2.55
C ALA A 52 7.48 2.76 -3.52
N LEU A 53 6.43 3.55 -3.26
CA LEU A 53 5.28 3.68 -4.16
C LEU A 53 5.66 4.21 -5.55
N SER A 54 6.57 5.20 -5.61
CA SER A 54 7.05 5.75 -6.88
C SER A 54 7.85 4.73 -7.69
N LYS A 55 8.73 3.96 -7.02
CA LYS A 55 9.48 2.85 -7.65
C LYS A 55 8.57 1.74 -8.18
N ALA A 56 7.45 1.49 -7.49
CA ALA A 56 6.43 0.55 -7.93
C ALA A 56 5.53 1.10 -9.05
N GLY A 57 5.73 2.35 -9.49
CA GLY A 57 4.93 2.98 -10.55
C GLY A 57 3.51 3.35 -10.10
N LEU A 58 3.27 3.45 -8.79
CA LEU A 58 1.97 3.85 -8.24
C LEU A 58 1.84 5.37 -8.12
N LEU A 59 2.96 6.06 -7.91
CA LEU A 59 3.03 7.51 -7.86
C LEU A 59 3.94 8.05 -8.97
N GLN A 60 3.58 9.21 -9.52
CA GLN A 60 4.46 10.05 -10.32
C GLN A 60 5.02 11.17 -9.45
N THR A 61 6.29 11.51 -9.67
CA THR A 61 6.99 12.57 -8.95
C THR A 61 7.38 13.70 -9.89
N GLU A 62 6.99 14.92 -9.54
CA GLU A 62 7.51 16.13 -10.18
C GLU A 62 8.68 16.66 -9.36
N PRO A 63 9.88 16.85 -9.93
CA PRO A 63 11.05 17.34 -9.21
C PRO A 63 10.99 18.87 -8.98
N GLY A 64 11.91 19.36 -8.15
CA GLY A 64 12.12 20.80 -7.91
C GLY A 64 11.28 21.40 -6.78
N PRO A 65 11.45 22.71 -6.48
CA PRO A 65 10.86 23.36 -5.30
C PRO A 65 9.32 23.33 -5.26
N ARG A 66 8.69 23.40 -6.45
CA ARG A 66 7.22 23.29 -6.62
C ARG A 66 6.76 21.89 -6.99
N GLY A 67 7.68 20.92 -7.01
CA GLY A 67 7.41 19.52 -7.28
C GLY A 67 6.54 18.85 -6.21
N GLY A 68 6.20 17.59 -6.42
CA GLY A 68 5.32 16.83 -5.55
C GLY A 68 4.99 15.46 -6.10
N TYR A 69 4.00 14.82 -5.49
CA TYR A 69 3.50 13.50 -5.83
C TYR A 69 2.06 13.63 -6.34
N ARG A 70 1.71 12.77 -7.30
CA ARG A 70 0.35 12.44 -7.73
C ARG A 70 0.26 10.95 -8.01
N LEU A 71 -0.95 10.40 -8.13
CA LEU A 71 -1.11 9.04 -8.62
C LEU A 71 -0.60 8.91 -10.05
N ALA A 72 0.01 7.76 -10.35
CA ALA A 72 0.49 7.45 -11.70
C ALA A 72 -0.59 6.86 -12.62
N ARG A 73 -1.69 6.39 -12.03
CA ARG A 73 -2.82 5.72 -12.66
C ARG A 73 -4.11 6.16 -11.97
N ALA A 74 -5.26 5.85 -12.56
CA ALA A 74 -6.55 6.18 -11.96
C ALA A 74 -6.75 5.44 -10.62
N PRO A 75 -7.48 6.01 -9.64
CA PRO A 75 -7.72 5.38 -8.33
C PRO A 75 -8.35 3.97 -8.42
N GLU A 76 -9.18 3.72 -9.42
CA GLU A 76 -9.81 2.43 -9.72
C GLU A 76 -8.82 1.35 -10.18
N ASP A 77 -7.63 1.75 -10.66
CA ASP A 77 -6.58 0.84 -11.12
C ASP A 77 -5.52 0.54 -10.05
N ILE A 78 -5.67 1.09 -8.85
CA ILE A 78 -4.72 0.93 -7.73
C ILE A 78 -5.43 0.22 -6.58
N THR A 79 -5.00 -1.02 -6.32
CA THR A 79 -5.53 -1.85 -5.24
C THR A 79 -4.76 -1.68 -3.94
N LEU A 80 -5.35 -2.04 -2.80
CA LEU A 80 -4.61 -2.11 -1.53
C LEU A 80 -3.44 -3.10 -1.63
N LEU A 81 -3.60 -4.18 -2.39
CA LEU A 81 -2.53 -5.13 -2.63
C LEU A 81 -1.34 -4.48 -3.32
N ASP A 82 -1.55 -3.61 -4.29
CA ASP A 82 -0.46 -2.92 -4.99
C ASP A 82 0.38 -2.09 -4.01
N VAL A 83 -0.28 -1.35 -3.11
CA VAL A 83 0.37 -0.54 -2.08
C VAL A 83 1.14 -1.43 -1.10
N VAL A 84 0.54 -2.52 -0.61
CA VAL A 84 1.20 -3.47 0.30
C VAL A 84 2.43 -4.10 -0.36
N LEU A 85 2.32 -4.55 -1.60
CA LEU A 85 3.42 -5.16 -2.36
C LEU A 85 4.55 -4.16 -2.64
N ALA A 86 4.24 -2.89 -2.86
CA ALA A 86 5.24 -1.84 -3.07
C ALA A 86 6.14 -1.64 -1.84
N LEU A 87 5.59 -1.85 -0.64
CA LEU A 87 6.32 -1.65 0.63
C LEU A 87 6.98 -2.93 1.16
N GLU A 88 6.24 -4.03 1.21
CA GLU A 88 6.69 -5.28 1.84
C GLU A 88 7.32 -6.26 0.83
N GLY A 89 7.10 -6.04 -0.47
CA GLY A 89 7.56 -6.91 -1.54
C GLY A 89 6.64 -8.11 -1.82
N PRO A 90 6.97 -8.92 -2.83
CA PRO A 90 6.10 -10.00 -3.31
C PRO A 90 6.24 -11.32 -2.54
N GLU A 91 7.21 -11.43 -1.64
CA GLU A 91 7.54 -12.68 -1.00
C GLU A 91 6.46 -13.14 -0.01
N PRO A 92 6.25 -14.46 0.14
CA PRO A 92 5.23 -14.97 1.04
C PRO A 92 5.61 -14.75 2.51
N ALA A 93 4.59 -14.55 3.34
CA ALA A 93 4.76 -14.41 4.78
C ALA A 93 5.28 -15.73 5.40
N PHE A 94 4.81 -16.87 4.88
CA PHE A 94 5.28 -18.18 5.29
C PHE A 94 6.29 -18.76 4.29
N ARG A 95 7.49 -19.11 4.78
CA ARG A 95 8.57 -19.70 3.98
C ARG A 95 8.91 -21.09 4.49
N CYS A 96 8.47 -22.11 3.75
CA CYS A 96 8.83 -23.49 4.06
C CYS A 96 10.34 -23.69 3.88
N LYS A 97 11.02 -24.15 4.93
CA LYS A 97 12.43 -24.55 4.89
C LYS A 97 12.62 -26.06 4.68
N GLU A 98 11.55 -26.77 4.29
CA GLU A 98 11.54 -28.22 4.06
C GLU A 98 12.12 -29.04 5.23
N ILE A 99 11.89 -28.62 6.47
CA ILE A 99 12.48 -29.26 7.68
C ILE A 99 12.11 -30.74 7.85
N ARG A 100 11.09 -31.23 7.13
CA ARG A 100 10.76 -32.67 7.04
C ARG A 100 11.90 -33.52 6.46
N GLN A 101 12.88 -32.90 5.82
CA GLN A 101 14.05 -33.56 5.23
C GLN A 101 15.24 -33.66 6.20
N ASN A 102 15.17 -33.00 7.37
CA ASN A 102 16.33 -32.85 8.28
C ASN A 102 16.42 -33.93 9.37
N GLY A 103 15.39 -34.78 9.49
CA GLY A 103 15.29 -35.75 10.58
C GLY A 103 16.22 -36.96 10.44
N PRO A 104 16.41 -37.74 11.52
CA PRO A 104 17.07 -39.04 11.41
C PRO A 104 16.21 -39.96 10.51
N ASN A 105 16.86 -40.71 9.62
CA ASN A 105 16.25 -41.52 8.55
C ASN A 105 15.72 -40.70 7.35
N PRO A 106 16.61 -40.17 6.49
CA PRO A 106 16.19 -39.39 5.32
C PRO A 106 15.46 -40.27 4.31
N LEU A 107 14.38 -39.73 3.73
CA LEU A 107 13.74 -40.32 2.55
C LEU A 107 14.39 -39.78 1.27
N PRO A 108 14.35 -40.52 0.15
CA PRO A 108 14.79 -40.01 -1.14
C PRO A 108 14.04 -38.73 -1.54
N ALA A 109 14.74 -37.78 -2.19
CA ALA A 109 14.16 -36.50 -2.63
C ALA A 109 12.90 -36.66 -3.50
N ALA A 110 12.76 -37.79 -4.20
CA ALA A 110 11.59 -38.14 -4.98
C ALA A 110 10.27 -38.18 -4.18
N GLN A 111 10.32 -38.33 -2.85
CA GLN A 111 9.16 -38.32 -1.96
C GLN A 111 8.69 -36.89 -1.60
N PHE A 112 9.44 -35.85 -1.98
CA PHE A 112 9.17 -34.46 -1.61
C PHE A 112 8.84 -33.56 -2.81
N LYS A 113 8.34 -34.13 -3.92
CA LYS A 113 8.05 -33.40 -5.17
C LYS A 113 7.00 -32.29 -5.07
N ALA A 114 6.07 -32.41 -4.13
CA ALA A 114 5.02 -31.43 -3.89
C ALA A 114 5.25 -30.68 -2.56
N PRO A 115 4.77 -29.43 -2.44
CA PRO A 115 4.69 -28.73 -1.16
C PRO A 115 4.09 -29.64 -0.09
N CYS A 116 4.68 -29.67 1.10
CA CYS A 116 4.07 -30.35 2.23
C CYS A 116 2.69 -29.72 2.54
N GLN A 117 1.79 -30.49 3.18
CA GLN A 117 0.42 -30.03 3.43
C GLN A 117 0.37 -28.79 4.33
N ILE A 118 1.36 -28.61 5.21
CA ILE A 118 1.52 -27.40 6.02
C ILE A 118 1.81 -26.20 5.12
N ASN A 119 2.82 -26.28 4.24
CA ASN A 119 3.15 -25.20 3.30
C ASN A 119 1.96 -24.89 2.39
N ALA A 120 1.28 -25.91 1.86
CA ALA A 120 0.10 -25.73 1.03
C ALA A 120 -1.02 -25.00 1.77
N ALA A 121 -1.28 -25.34 3.04
CA ALA A 121 -2.30 -24.67 3.86
C ALA A 121 -1.94 -23.20 4.15
N MET A 122 -0.69 -22.93 4.53
CA MET A 122 -0.22 -21.56 4.78
C MET A 122 -0.31 -20.69 3.51
N LEU A 123 0.08 -21.21 2.36
CA LEU A 123 -0.04 -20.51 1.08
C LEU A 123 -1.50 -20.32 0.63
N ARG A 124 -2.44 -21.18 1.06
CA ARG A 124 -3.87 -20.94 0.81
C ARG A 124 -4.39 -19.77 1.65
N ALA A 125 -4.02 -19.69 2.92
CA ALA A 125 -4.41 -18.59 3.80
C ALA A 125 -3.89 -17.25 3.26
N GLU A 126 -2.62 -17.19 2.85
CA GLU A 126 -2.04 -15.98 2.26
C GLU A 126 -2.74 -15.59 0.95
N ARG A 127 -3.10 -16.56 0.11
CA ARG A 127 -3.84 -16.28 -1.13
C ARG A 127 -5.20 -15.63 -0.85
N ALA A 128 -5.91 -16.06 0.19
CA ALA A 128 -7.18 -15.45 0.59
C ALA A 128 -6.99 -14.00 1.03
N TYR A 129 -5.98 -13.74 1.88
CA TYR A 129 -5.63 -12.39 2.30
C TYR A 129 -5.27 -11.47 1.12
N ARG A 130 -4.40 -11.93 0.21
CA ARG A 130 -4.04 -11.17 -1.01
C ARG A 130 -5.22 -10.97 -1.95
N ALA A 131 -6.14 -11.94 -2.01
CA ALA A 131 -7.34 -11.81 -2.84
C ALA A 131 -8.24 -10.69 -2.31
N GLU A 132 -8.38 -10.57 -0.98
CA GLU A 132 -9.17 -9.48 -0.39
C GLU A 132 -8.55 -8.11 -0.66
N LEU A 133 -7.24 -7.95 -0.39
CA LEU A 133 -6.54 -6.68 -0.68
C LEU A 133 -6.57 -6.29 -2.16
N ARG A 134 -6.64 -7.26 -3.08
CA ARG A 134 -6.72 -6.99 -4.52
C ARG A 134 -8.11 -6.50 -4.93
N ARG A 135 -9.17 -6.85 -4.18
CA ARG A 135 -10.54 -6.50 -4.54
C ARG A 135 -10.89 -5.06 -4.22
N THR A 136 -10.20 -4.46 -3.24
CA THR A 136 -10.44 -3.08 -2.82
C THR A 136 -9.46 -2.14 -3.51
N THR A 137 -10.00 -1.16 -4.21
CA THR A 137 -9.26 -0.08 -4.88
C THR A 137 -9.22 1.19 -4.03
N LEU A 138 -8.38 2.15 -4.40
CA LEU A 138 -8.41 3.48 -3.79
C LEU A 138 -9.74 4.20 -4.07
N ALA A 139 -10.34 3.97 -5.25
CA ALA A 139 -11.67 4.50 -5.58
C ALA A 139 -12.76 3.95 -4.64
N ASP A 140 -12.72 2.65 -4.33
CA ASP A 140 -13.68 2.03 -3.40
C ASP A 140 -13.56 2.66 -2.01
N LEU A 141 -12.33 2.89 -1.52
CA LEU A 141 -12.13 3.57 -0.23
C LEU A 141 -12.70 4.98 -0.20
N LEU A 142 -12.57 5.74 -1.29
CA LEU A 142 -13.16 7.07 -1.39
C LEU A 142 -14.68 7.02 -1.43
N ALA A 143 -15.26 6.05 -2.14
CA ALA A 143 -16.70 5.85 -2.21
C ALA A 143 -17.29 5.44 -0.84
N ASP A 144 -16.64 4.51 -0.16
CA ASP A 144 -17.03 4.06 1.19
C ASP A 144 -16.93 5.20 2.20
N LEU A 145 -15.88 6.02 2.13
CA LEU A 145 -15.73 7.21 2.95
C LEU A 145 -16.87 8.20 2.68
N ALA A 146 -17.17 8.50 1.41
CA ALA A 146 -18.25 9.41 1.05
C ALA A 146 -19.63 8.92 1.51
N ALA A 147 -19.84 7.60 1.59
CA ALA A 147 -21.08 7.01 2.07
C ALA A 147 -21.22 7.06 3.60
N ALA A 148 -20.10 7.03 4.33
CA ALA A 148 -20.06 7.00 5.80
C ALA A 148 -19.82 8.37 6.46
N ASP A 149 -19.20 9.30 5.75
CA ASP A 149 -18.86 10.66 6.20
C ASP A 149 -20.10 11.58 6.13
N ASP A 150 -20.25 12.44 7.14
CA ASP A 150 -21.25 13.51 7.12
C ASP A 150 -20.81 14.73 6.29
N GLY A 151 -19.69 14.59 5.57
CA GLY A 151 -19.02 15.59 4.78
C GLY A 151 -17.89 16.31 5.52
N SER A 152 -17.71 16.08 6.82
CA SER A 152 -16.67 16.75 7.61
C SER A 152 -15.25 16.32 7.22
N ILE A 153 -15.04 15.03 6.93
CA ILE A 153 -13.73 14.53 6.49
C ILE A 153 -13.40 15.08 5.10
N ALA A 154 -14.36 15.03 4.17
CA ALA A 154 -14.20 15.58 2.83
C ALA A 154 -13.90 17.09 2.86
N ALA A 155 -14.64 17.86 3.68
CA ALA A 155 -14.44 19.30 3.84
C ALA A 155 -13.06 19.65 4.39
N ARG A 156 -12.55 18.88 5.37
CA ARG A 156 -11.19 19.01 5.90
C ARG A 156 -10.14 18.81 4.79
N GLY A 157 -10.33 17.80 3.95
CA GLY A 157 -9.45 17.53 2.81
C GLY A 157 -9.43 18.70 1.82
N CYS A 158 -10.61 19.18 1.42
CA CYS A 158 -10.74 20.30 0.49
C CYS A 158 -10.07 21.57 1.01
N ALA A 159 -10.33 21.94 2.26
CA ALA A 159 -9.72 23.12 2.89
C ALA A 159 -8.18 23.02 2.93
N PHE A 160 -7.64 21.82 3.12
CA PHE A 160 -6.20 21.60 3.07
C PHE A 160 -5.64 21.74 1.64
N PHE A 161 -6.38 21.23 0.64
CA PHE A 161 -5.97 21.32 -0.76
C PHE A 161 -5.91 22.76 -1.26
N ASP A 162 -6.84 23.63 -0.84
CA ASP A 162 -6.83 25.05 -1.22
C ASP A 162 -5.52 25.78 -0.85
N ILE A 163 -4.84 25.29 0.19
CA ILE A 163 -3.59 25.90 0.70
C ILE A 163 -2.36 25.21 0.12
N HIS A 164 -2.38 23.87 0.03
CA HIS A 164 -1.17 23.08 -0.21
C HIS A 164 -1.08 22.46 -1.61
N MET A 165 -2.19 22.36 -2.35
CA MET A 165 -2.20 21.77 -3.68
C MET A 165 -1.37 22.63 -4.64
N ARG A 166 -0.53 21.96 -5.42
CA ARG A 166 0.28 22.58 -6.48
C ARG A 166 -0.26 22.14 -7.83
N LYS A 167 -0.19 23.02 -8.82
CA LYS A 167 -0.46 22.67 -10.21
C LYS A 167 0.85 22.26 -10.88
N PRO A 168 0.83 21.33 -11.85
CA PRO A 168 2.01 20.97 -12.62
C PRO A 168 2.47 22.19 -13.40
N ILE A 169 3.78 22.27 -13.65
CA ILE A 169 4.31 23.27 -14.58
C ILE A 169 3.97 22.76 -16.00
N PRO A 170 3.36 23.60 -16.86
CA PRO A 170 3.06 23.21 -18.25
C PRO A 170 4.31 22.84 -19.05
#